data_AF-A0A183SZ26-F1
#
_entry.id   AF-A0A183SZ26-F1
#
_cell.length_a   1.000
_cell.length_b   1.000
_cell.length_c   1.000
_cell.angle_alpha   90.00
_cell.angle_beta   90.00
_cell.angle_gamma   90.00
#
_symmetry.space_group_name_H-M   'P 1'
#
loop_
_entity.id
_entity.type
_entity.pdbx_description
1 polymer ?
#
loop_
_entity_poly.entity_id
_entity_poly.type
_entity_poly.pdbx_seq_one_letter_code
_entity_poly.pdbx_strand_id
1 'polypeptide(L)'
;LVFEGYVEGVVTLSKSNDLVLRADCEDGDQDIFRRSASWHLSEIYANGTAVPLTLPQQERMIEDLHSKDLLLTSGFLGSLPNAILLNVCFRLNISSQNIDACRRLAFSSPPNIIECLTNASSQVELYEIIWIKCKVLLVEENDATEFRVDGQSRVTLATAYTPTIFVTLPFSKKAQDVCFRVTDRFFAYDEKCVATVQVIAPTSKQIYDKLQTLVNESDNLLEEILRTGDPNEIANMISSLAPVQAELSYGHFEGEASKALSHSSAKRIVGLLVSALVTLPIVDAGSLVQTASSAAMIASCGRDMPGHSQIELINYLSILAQGLDQAADSTPRDDLMNVVKQFSMLSIYMFEGFNVQFTSPLPIDEDISLSEVDYDADIDGPGKPIKYHIYFSFFFFFFFLFFFFFFFF
;
A
#
# COMPACT_ATOMS: atom_id res chain seq x y z
N LEU A 1 22.58 4.08 5.77
CA LEU A 1 22.49 4.43 4.34
C LEU A 1 23.81 5.03 3.85
N VAL A 2 24.51 4.34 2.95
CA VAL A 2 25.66 4.89 2.21
C VAL A 2 25.11 5.36 0.87
N PHE A 3 25.02 6.68 0.69
CA PHE A 3 24.59 7.27 -0.58
C PHE A 3 25.85 7.74 -1.33
N GLU A 4 26.21 7.01 -2.39
CA GLU A 4 27.19 7.46 -3.38
C GLU A 4 26.46 8.15 -4.54
N GLY A 5 26.79 9.42 -4.75
CA GLY A 5 26.28 10.27 -5.82
C GLY A 5 26.94 11.64 -5.71
N TYR A 6 27.94 11.88 -6.56
CA TYR A 6 29.02 12.85 -6.41
C TYR A 6 28.61 14.33 -6.60
N VAL A 7 28.40 15.04 -5.49
CA VAL A 7 29.07 16.30 -5.10
C VAL A 7 29.22 16.19 -3.59
N GLU A 8 30.44 16.14 -3.04
CA GLU A 8 30.66 15.95 -1.59
C GLU A 8 29.69 16.83 -0.77
N GLY A 9 28.74 16.18 -0.08
CA GLY A 9 27.81 16.82 0.85
C GLY A 9 26.44 17.29 0.32
N VAL A 10 26.09 17.06 -0.95
CA VAL A 10 24.75 17.38 -1.50
C VAL A 10 23.92 16.10 -1.70
N VAL A 11 22.69 16.07 -1.18
CA VAL A 11 21.75 14.95 -1.32
C VAL A 11 20.66 15.31 -2.32
N THR A 12 20.42 14.50 -3.35
CA THR A 12 19.32 14.71 -4.30
C THR A 12 18.04 14.05 -3.79
N LEU A 13 16.93 14.78 -3.80
CA LEU A 13 15.64 14.33 -3.28
C LEU A 13 14.49 14.66 -4.24
N SER A 14 13.38 13.94 -4.11
CA SER A 14 12.13 14.23 -4.80
C SER A 14 11.47 15.52 -4.29
N LYS A 15 10.84 16.28 -5.20
CA LYS A 15 9.92 17.37 -4.87
C LYS A 15 8.46 16.94 -4.71
N SER A 16 8.11 15.75 -5.17
CA SER A 16 6.73 15.23 -5.11
C SER A 16 6.40 14.57 -3.77
N ASN A 17 7.41 14.34 -2.90
CA ASN A 17 7.24 13.70 -1.60
C ASN A 17 7.52 14.68 -0.47
N ASP A 18 6.86 14.45 0.67
CA ASP A 18 7.26 15.08 1.92
C ASP A 18 8.65 14.56 2.35
N LEU A 19 9.44 15.43 2.97
CA LEU A 19 10.74 15.09 3.53
C LEU A 19 10.71 15.28 5.05
N VAL A 20 11.13 14.26 5.79
CA VAL A 20 11.35 14.35 7.23
C VAL A 20 12.85 14.35 7.50
N LEU A 21 13.33 15.37 8.21
CA LEU A 21 14.71 15.44 8.70
C LEU A 21 14.69 15.33 10.22
N ARG A 22 15.39 14.34 10.75
CA ARG A 22 15.54 14.13 12.20
C ARG A 22 16.92 14.58 12.63
N ALA A 23 16.98 15.49 13.61
CA ALA A 23 18.22 15.79 14.31
C ALA A 23 18.40 14.77 15.43
N ASP A 24 19.60 14.21 15.61
CA ASP A 24 19.91 13.33 16.74
C ASP A 24 21.15 13.82 17.48
N CYS A 25 21.18 13.64 18.79
CA CYS A 25 22.35 13.93 19.62
C CYS A 25 22.74 12.67 20.39
N GLU A 26 23.95 12.18 20.15
CA GLU A 26 24.45 10.91 20.70
C GLU A 26 24.47 10.89 22.24
N ASP A 27 24.61 12.04 22.91
CA ASP A 27 24.76 12.15 24.38
C ASP A 27 23.81 13.20 25.03
N GLY A 28 22.77 13.65 24.32
CA GLY A 28 21.96 14.81 24.74
C GLY A 28 20.71 14.48 25.56
N ASP A 29 20.50 15.21 26.66
CA ASP A 29 19.23 15.22 27.40
C ASP A 29 18.10 15.81 26.51
N GLN A 30 16.94 15.15 26.44
CA GLN A 30 15.85 15.54 25.52
C GLN A 30 15.34 16.98 25.75
N ASP A 31 15.52 17.51 26.96
CA ASP A 31 15.11 18.86 27.32
C ASP A 31 15.96 19.97 26.66
N ILE A 32 17.18 19.66 26.18
CA ILE A 32 18.04 20.63 25.48
C ILE A 32 17.44 21.02 24.12
N PHE A 33 16.80 20.06 23.45
CA PHE A 33 16.15 20.28 22.15
C PHE A 33 15.01 21.29 22.23
N ARG A 34 14.22 21.26 23.30
CA ARG A 34 13.01 22.10 23.42
C ARG A 34 13.27 23.59 23.68
N ARG A 35 14.46 23.96 24.15
CA ARG A 35 14.73 25.35 24.61
C ARG A 35 15.79 26.09 23.79
N SER A 36 16.67 25.37 23.11
CA SER A 36 17.84 25.95 22.49
C SER A 36 18.08 25.46 21.05
N ALA A 37 17.15 24.70 20.48
CA ALA A 37 17.28 24.17 19.15
C ALA A 37 16.29 24.81 18.16
N SER A 38 16.75 25.02 16.93
CA SER A 38 15.88 25.47 15.85
C SER A 38 16.41 25.08 14.48
N TRP A 39 15.50 24.79 13.57
CA TRP A 39 15.79 24.62 12.16
C TRP A 39 15.92 25.96 11.45
N HIS A 40 16.86 26.05 10.52
CA HIS A 40 17.07 27.21 9.66
C HIS A 40 17.24 26.76 8.21
N LEU A 41 16.48 27.37 7.32
CA LEU A 41 16.48 27.06 5.90
C LEU A 41 16.98 28.24 5.08
N SER A 42 17.75 27.94 4.03
CA SER A 42 18.27 28.94 3.09
C SER A 42 18.32 28.37 1.68
N GLU A 43 17.99 29.20 0.70
CA GLU A 43 18.11 28.88 -0.72
C GLU A 43 19.50 29.27 -1.21
N ILE A 44 20.22 28.35 -1.83
CA ILE A 44 21.50 28.60 -2.47
C ILE A 44 21.29 28.65 -3.97
N TYR A 45 21.57 29.80 -4.55
CA TYR A 45 21.46 30.04 -6.00
C TYR A 45 22.73 29.59 -6.72
N ALA A 46 22.65 29.39 -8.04
CA ALA A 46 23.78 28.95 -8.87
C ALA A 46 25.04 29.85 -8.76
N ASN A 47 24.88 31.11 -8.39
CA ASN A 47 25.99 32.05 -8.13
C ASN A 47 26.63 31.89 -6.73
N GLY A 48 26.21 30.90 -5.94
CA GLY A 48 26.68 30.63 -4.58
C GLY A 48 26.04 31.51 -3.50
N THR A 49 25.13 32.42 -3.86
CA THR A 49 24.45 33.29 -2.89
C THR A 49 23.47 32.48 -2.07
N ALA A 50 23.62 32.50 -0.75
CA ALA A 50 22.67 31.91 0.19
C ALA A 50 21.69 32.99 0.68
N VAL A 51 20.41 32.79 0.40
CA VAL A 51 19.31 33.66 0.85
C VAL A 51 18.51 32.91 1.92
N PRO A 52 18.51 33.38 3.18
CA PRO A 52 17.72 32.73 4.22
C PRO A 52 16.23 32.89 3.94
N LEU A 53 15.46 31.81 4.16
CA LEU A 53 14.00 31.90 4.13
C LEU A 53 13.52 32.76 5.29
N THR A 54 12.55 33.64 5.05
CA THR A 54 11.98 34.48 6.11
C THR A 54 11.21 33.62 7.12
N LEU A 55 11.16 34.04 8.39
CA LEU A 55 10.43 33.32 9.44
C LEU A 55 8.96 33.03 9.03
N PRO A 56 8.21 33.97 8.43
CA PRO A 56 6.84 33.70 7.99
C PRO A 56 6.74 32.72 6.81
N GLN A 57 7.80 32.55 5.99
CA GLN A 57 7.83 31.49 4.97
C GLN A 57 8.04 30.14 5.65
N GLN A 58 8.98 30.07 6.59
CA GLN A 58 9.26 28.85 7.34
C GLN A 58 8.06 28.39 8.18
N GLU A 59 7.47 29.27 8.99
CA GLU A 59 6.32 28.97 9.85
C GLU A 59 5.04 28.58 9.10
N ARG A 60 4.91 28.95 7.81
CA ARG A 60 3.77 28.54 6.97
C ARG A 60 3.95 27.16 6.36
N MET A 61 5.18 26.66 6.31
CA MET A 61 5.57 25.53 5.48
C MET A 61 6.15 24.37 6.29
N ILE A 62 6.40 24.62 7.58
CA ILE A 62 7.01 23.71 8.55
C ILE A 62 6.10 23.67 9.78
N GLU A 63 5.73 22.47 10.22
CA GLU A 63 4.81 22.30 11.36
C GLU A 63 5.43 22.75 12.69
N ASP A 64 6.70 22.43 12.95
CA ASP A 64 7.40 22.87 14.15
C ASP A 64 8.91 23.06 13.89
N LEU A 65 9.37 24.32 13.94
CA LEU A 65 10.77 24.69 13.72
C LEU A 65 11.67 24.40 14.92
N HIS A 66 11.11 24.16 16.10
CA HIS A 66 11.83 23.89 17.35
C HIS A 66 11.79 22.40 17.75
N SER A 67 11.14 21.59 16.93
CA SER A 67 11.07 20.14 17.04
C SER A 67 12.40 19.48 16.68
N LYS A 68 12.61 18.27 17.24
CA LYS A 68 13.69 17.35 16.83
C LYS A 68 13.54 16.93 15.36
N ASP A 69 12.31 16.83 14.90
CA ASP A 69 11.93 16.40 13.56
C ASP A 69 11.41 17.61 12.76
N LEU A 70 11.96 17.82 11.57
CA LEU A 70 11.53 18.82 10.62
C LEU A 70 10.79 18.15 9.47
N LEU A 71 9.51 18.49 9.30
CA LEU A 71 8.71 18.10 8.14
C LEU A 71 8.74 19.21 7.08
N LEU A 72 9.27 18.90 5.91
CA LEU A 72 9.15 19.72 4.71
C LEU A 72 8.10 19.11 3.80
N THR A 73 6.98 19.82 3.62
CA THR A 73 5.89 19.33 2.77
C THR A 73 6.28 19.35 1.30
N SER A 74 5.78 18.37 0.54
CA SER A 74 5.85 18.31 -0.93
C SER A 74 5.36 19.61 -1.58
N GLY A 75 4.31 20.24 -1.04
CA GLY A 75 3.83 21.54 -1.52
C GLY A 75 4.87 22.66 -1.41
N PHE A 76 5.64 22.69 -0.34
CA PHE A 76 6.78 23.61 -0.20
C PHE A 76 7.91 23.24 -1.17
N LEU A 77 8.35 21.98 -1.18
CA LEU A 77 9.44 21.52 -2.04
C LEU A 77 9.14 21.74 -3.54
N GLY A 78 7.91 21.51 -3.95
CA GLY A 78 7.42 21.78 -5.30
C GLY A 78 7.38 23.27 -5.68
N SER A 79 7.30 24.18 -4.70
CA SER A 79 7.34 25.63 -4.94
C SER A 79 8.76 26.16 -5.18
N LEU A 80 9.78 25.42 -4.76
CA LEU A 80 11.18 25.79 -4.94
C LEU A 80 11.58 25.69 -6.43
N PRO A 81 12.39 26.60 -6.97
CA PRO A 81 12.97 26.45 -8.30
C PRO A 81 13.84 25.18 -8.41
N ASN A 82 13.95 24.58 -9.60
CA ASN A 82 14.83 23.40 -9.81
C ASN A 82 16.32 23.75 -9.80
N ALA A 83 16.66 25.00 -10.11
CA ALA A 83 18.04 25.47 -10.22
C ALA A 83 18.66 25.94 -8.89
N ILE A 84 17.95 25.76 -7.77
CA ILE A 84 18.44 26.13 -6.44
C ILE A 84 18.74 24.88 -5.60
N LEU A 85 19.70 25.00 -4.68
CA LEU A 85 19.91 24.03 -3.61
C LEU A 85 19.24 24.55 -2.34
N LEU A 86 18.59 23.66 -1.58
CA LEU A 86 18.10 23.99 -0.26
C LEU A 86 19.15 23.61 0.78
N ASN A 87 19.61 24.56 1.57
CA ASN A 87 20.48 24.31 2.70
C ASN A 87 19.66 24.34 3.99
N VAL A 88 19.62 23.20 4.67
CA VAL A 88 18.87 22.98 5.90
C VAL A 88 19.85 22.77 7.03
N CYS A 89 19.80 23.63 8.04
CA CYS A 89 20.69 23.58 9.19
C CYS A 89 19.88 23.40 10.46
N PHE A 90 20.28 22.44 11.28
CA PHE A 90 19.85 22.35 12.65
C PHE A 90 20.84 23.11 13.54
N ARG A 91 20.34 24.10 14.29
CA ARG A 91 21.16 24.92 15.17
C ARG A 91 20.86 24.59 16.62
N LEU A 92 21.91 24.35 17.40
CA LEU A 92 21.87 24.23 18.86
C LEU A 92 22.61 25.40 19.49
N ASN A 93 21.96 26.09 20.43
CA ASN A 93 22.57 27.15 21.22
C ASN A 93 22.98 26.61 22.60
N ILE A 94 24.27 26.30 22.75
CA ILE A 94 24.83 25.77 23.99
C ILE A 94 25.82 26.79 24.54
N SER A 95 25.57 27.29 25.74
CA SER A 95 26.52 28.14 26.48
C SER A 95 27.04 29.34 25.68
N SER A 96 26.17 29.99 24.89
CA SER A 96 26.48 31.14 24.03
C SER A 96 27.30 30.82 22.76
N GLN A 97 27.43 29.54 22.41
CA GLN A 97 27.95 29.09 21.12
C GLN A 97 26.82 28.47 20.28
N ASN A 98 26.79 28.82 19.00
CA ASN A 98 25.90 28.20 18.03
C ASN A 98 26.64 27.05 17.35
N ILE A 99 26.11 25.84 17.48
CA ILE A 99 26.59 24.67 16.77
C ILE A 99 25.56 24.37 15.67
N ASP A 100 26.01 24.41 14.42
CA ASP A 100 25.17 24.18 13.25
C ASP A 100 25.55 22.85 12.58
N ALA A 101 24.56 21.99 12.37
CA ALA A 101 24.68 20.80 11.54
C ALA A 101 23.84 21.01 10.27
N CYS A 102 24.50 21.10 9.11
CA CYS A 102 23.85 21.46 7.85
C CYS A 102 23.87 20.32 6.82
N ARG A 103 22.80 20.23 6.04
CA ARG A 103 22.70 19.40 4.83
C ARG A 103 22.26 20.25 3.66
N ARG A 104 22.89 20.03 2.52
CA ARG A 104 22.51 20.64 1.24
C ARG A 104 21.70 19.62 0.45
N LEU A 105 20.57 20.08 -0.07
CA LEU A 105 19.60 19.29 -0.78
C LEU A 105 19.49 19.83 -2.21
N ALA A 106 19.70 18.95 -3.18
CA ALA A 106 19.32 19.15 -4.56
C ALA A 106 17.98 18.48 -4.82
N PHE A 107 17.32 18.86 -5.89
CA PHE A 107 15.99 18.38 -6.18
C PHE A 107 15.89 17.73 -7.55
N SER A 108 15.38 16.50 -7.57
CA SER A 108 14.94 15.85 -8.80
C SER A 108 13.64 16.49 -9.26
N SER A 109 13.56 16.77 -10.56
CA SER A 109 12.29 17.15 -11.18
C SER A 109 11.49 15.87 -11.45
N PRO A 110 10.18 15.86 -11.17
CA PRO A 110 9.37 14.68 -11.45
C PRO A 110 9.40 14.36 -12.96
N PRO A 111 9.21 13.08 -13.34
CA PRO A 111 8.86 12.71 -14.71
C PRO A 111 7.68 13.53 -15.22
N ASN A 112 7.51 13.65 -16.53
CA ASN A 112 6.37 14.38 -17.10
C ASN A 112 5.51 13.47 -17.97
N ILE A 113 4.27 13.21 -17.53
CA ILE A 113 3.27 12.46 -18.29
C ILE A 113 2.64 13.38 -19.35
N ILE A 114 3.12 13.29 -20.60
CA ILE A 114 2.61 14.12 -21.70
C ILE A 114 1.16 13.73 -22.02
N GLU A 115 0.98 12.45 -22.36
CA GLU A 115 -0.24 11.93 -22.96
C GLU A 115 -0.46 10.51 -22.47
N CYS A 116 -1.71 10.17 -22.17
CA CYS A 116 -2.12 8.83 -21.82
C CYS A 116 -3.30 8.42 -22.69
N LEU A 117 -3.26 7.18 -23.16
CA LEU A 117 -4.33 6.56 -23.93
C LEU A 117 -4.81 5.32 -23.17
N THR A 118 -6.10 5.05 -23.29
CA THR A 118 -6.70 3.82 -22.78
C THR A 118 -7.77 3.34 -23.75
N ASN A 119 -8.01 2.03 -23.81
CA ASN A 119 -9.17 1.45 -24.47
C ASN A 119 -10.44 1.50 -23.61
N ALA A 120 -10.33 1.83 -22.33
CA ALA A 120 -11.49 1.87 -21.45
C ALA A 120 -12.48 2.92 -21.92
N SER A 121 -13.73 2.51 -22.13
CA SER A 121 -14.84 3.45 -22.29
C SER A 121 -15.28 3.96 -20.90
N SER A 122 -16.25 4.87 -20.83
CA SER A 122 -16.82 5.29 -19.53
C SER A 122 -17.45 4.13 -18.75
N GLN A 123 -17.79 3.03 -19.44
CA GLN A 123 -18.28 1.80 -18.88
C GLN A 123 -17.51 0.59 -19.43
N VAL A 124 -17.19 -0.38 -18.58
CA VAL A 124 -16.51 -1.62 -19.00
C VAL A 124 -17.25 -2.82 -18.44
N GLU A 125 -17.17 -3.93 -19.16
CA GLU A 125 -17.74 -5.19 -18.69
C GLU A 125 -16.93 -5.74 -17.50
N LEU A 126 -17.57 -6.56 -16.68
CA LEU A 126 -16.86 -7.29 -15.62
C LEU A 126 -15.84 -8.24 -16.27
N TYR A 127 -14.61 -8.27 -15.75
CA TYR A 127 -13.47 -9.04 -16.28
C TYR A 127 -12.84 -8.49 -17.56
N GLU A 128 -13.30 -7.35 -18.08
CA GLU A 128 -12.65 -6.71 -19.22
C GLU A 128 -11.26 -6.19 -18.82
N ILE A 129 -10.25 -6.58 -19.60
CA ILE A 129 -8.88 -6.07 -19.43
C ILE A 129 -8.78 -4.73 -20.14
N ILE A 130 -8.48 -3.69 -19.36
CA ILE A 130 -8.16 -2.38 -19.89
C ILE A 130 -6.64 -2.23 -19.99
N TRP A 131 -6.17 -1.58 -21.04
CA TRP A 131 -4.78 -1.17 -21.16
C TRP A 131 -4.70 0.35 -20.99
N ILE A 132 -3.62 0.77 -20.36
CA ILE A 132 -3.25 2.17 -20.22
C ILE A 132 -1.83 2.30 -20.75
N LYS A 133 -1.67 3.20 -21.71
CA LYS A 133 -0.39 3.49 -22.33
C LYS A 133 -0.11 4.97 -22.24
N CYS A 134 0.95 5.34 -21.56
CA CYS A 134 1.34 6.74 -21.42
C CYS A 134 2.66 7.03 -22.14
N LYS A 135 2.79 8.24 -22.67
CA LYS A 135 4.05 8.80 -23.14
C LYS A 135 4.63 9.66 -22.03
N VAL A 136 5.78 9.24 -21.51
CA VAL A 136 6.47 9.92 -20.43
C VAL A 136 7.76 10.54 -20.95
N LEU A 137 8.03 11.79 -20.58
CA LEU A 137 9.34 12.40 -20.72
C LEU A 137 10.08 12.26 -19.40
N LEU A 138 11.24 11.64 -19.49
CA LEU A 138 12.19 11.57 -18.39
C LEU A 138 13.17 12.73 -18.53
N VAL A 139 13.58 13.27 -17.38
CA VAL A 139 14.65 14.27 -17.33
C VAL A 139 15.98 13.53 -17.57
N GLU A 140 16.91 14.16 -18.30
CA GLU A 140 18.23 13.57 -18.55
C GLU A 140 18.88 13.11 -17.23
N GLU A 141 19.47 11.91 -17.24
CA GLU A 141 20.07 11.21 -16.08
C GLU A 141 19.09 10.61 -15.04
N ASN A 142 17.77 10.72 -15.25
CA ASN A 142 16.77 10.05 -14.42
C ASN A 142 16.05 8.95 -15.21
N ASP A 143 16.26 7.69 -14.81
CA ASP A 143 15.49 6.56 -15.32
C ASP A 143 14.18 6.40 -14.53
N ALA A 144 13.10 6.04 -15.24
CA ALA A 144 11.88 5.57 -14.60
C ALA A 144 12.17 4.24 -13.90
N THR A 145 11.80 4.15 -12.64
CA THR A 145 11.94 2.92 -11.85
C THR A 145 10.64 2.15 -11.75
N GLU A 146 9.50 2.82 -11.90
CA GLU A 146 8.19 2.17 -11.75
C GLU A 146 7.11 2.93 -12.53
N PHE A 147 6.21 2.19 -13.14
CA PHE A 147 4.92 2.65 -13.64
C PHE A 147 3.82 1.92 -12.88
N ARG A 148 2.75 2.61 -12.53
CA ARG A 148 1.67 2.04 -11.71
C ARG A 148 0.32 2.54 -12.16
N VAL A 149 -0.70 1.68 -12.00
CA VAL A 149 -2.09 2.06 -12.16
C VAL A 149 -2.81 1.91 -10.84
N ASP A 150 -3.35 3.02 -10.34
CA ASP A 150 -4.16 3.08 -9.14
C ASP A 150 -5.64 3.26 -9.50
N GLY A 151 -6.50 2.56 -8.77
CA GLY A 151 -7.95 2.71 -8.80
C GLY A 151 -8.47 3.58 -7.65
N GLN A 152 -9.78 3.52 -7.43
CA GLN A 152 -10.44 4.29 -6.38
C GLN A 152 -9.83 3.99 -4.99
N SER A 153 -9.80 5.00 -4.13
CA SER A 153 -9.26 4.90 -2.76
C SER A 153 -7.76 4.57 -2.67
N ARG A 154 -6.99 4.81 -3.75
CA ARG A 154 -5.57 4.48 -3.91
C ARG A 154 -5.27 2.97 -3.87
N VAL A 155 -6.20 2.14 -4.33
CA VAL A 155 -5.94 0.71 -4.50
C VAL A 155 -5.00 0.55 -5.70
N THR A 156 -3.80 0.02 -5.50
CA THR A 156 -2.89 -0.26 -6.60
C THR A 156 -3.32 -1.54 -7.32
N LEU A 157 -3.62 -1.41 -8.61
CA LEU A 157 -4.13 -2.51 -9.44
C LEU A 157 -2.99 -3.28 -10.11
N ALA A 158 -1.97 -2.58 -10.60
CA ALA A 158 -0.80 -3.18 -11.23
C ALA A 158 0.41 -2.25 -11.21
N THR A 159 1.59 -2.85 -11.23
CA THR A 159 2.89 -2.18 -11.34
C THR A 159 3.67 -2.74 -12.53
N ALA A 160 4.51 -1.94 -13.16
CA ALA A 160 5.30 -2.36 -14.31
C ALA A 160 6.57 -1.52 -14.46
N TYR A 161 7.54 -2.04 -15.20
CA TYR A 161 8.73 -1.30 -15.64
C TYR A 161 8.59 -0.76 -17.07
N THR A 162 7.38 -0.81 -17.64
CA THR A 162 7.08 -0.27 -18.96
C THR A 162 5.87 0.65 -18.90
N PRO A 163 5.75 1.64 -19.79
CA PRO A 163 4.68 2.63 -19.73
C PRO A 163 3.33 2.11 -20.27
N THR A 164 3.22 0.81 -20.54
CA THR A 164 1.98 0.15 -20.95
C THR A 164 1.61 -0.88 -19.89
N ILE A 165 0.45 -0.72 -19.26
CA ILE A 165 -0.02 -1.55 -18.16
C ILE A 165 -1.41 -2.09 -18.50
N PHE A 166 -1.62 -3.37 -18.21
CA PHE A 166 -2.91 -4.05 -18.38
C PHE A 166 -3.52 -4.29 -17.00
N VAL A 167 -4.75 -3.81 -16.80
CA VAL A 167 -5.46 -3.99 -15.53
C VAL A 167 -6.89 -4.47 -15.74
N THR A 168 -7.40 -5.18 -14.75
CA THR A 168 -8.84 -5.45 -14.61
C THR A 168 -9.38 -4.63 -13.45
N LEU A 169 -10.40 -3.81 -13.72
CA LEU A 169 -10.95 -2.94 -12.70
C LEU A 169 -11.79 -3.73 -11.68
N PRO A 170 -11.65 -3.45 -10.37
CA PRO A 170 -12.48 -4.08 -9.36
C PRO A 170 -13.93 -3.61 -9.48
N PHE A 171 -14.87 -4.52 -9.21
CA PHE A 171 -16.28 -4.17 -9.20
C PHE A 171 -16.57 -3.17 -8.07
N SER A 172 -17.23 -2.06 -8.42
CA SER A 172 -17.68 -1.04 -7.48
C SER A 172 -19.01 -0.47 -7.97
N LYS A 173 -19.89 -0.11 -7.02
CA LYS A 173 -21.17 0.56 -7.33
C LYS A 173 -20.98 1.96 -7.91
N LYS A 174 -19.82 2.57 -7.68
CA LYS A 174 -19.47 3.91 -8.15
C LYS A 174 -18.44 3.83 -9.27
N ALA A 175 -18.46 4.83 -10.14
CA ALA A 175 -17.37 5.03 -11.09
C ALA A 175 -16.05 5.28 -10.35
N GLN A 176 -14.97 4.79 -10.94
CA GLN A 176 -13.63 4.77 -10.37
C GLN A 176 -12.72 5.63 -11.23
N ASP A 177 -11.97 6.53 -10.62
CA ASP A 177 -10.87 7.18 -11.31
C ASP A 177 -9.73 6.18 -11.44
N VAL A 178 -9.19 6.08 -12.66
CA VAL A 178 -8.06 5.23 -13.00
C VAL A 178 -6.87 6.14 -13.26
N CYS A 179 -5.88 6.08 -12.40
CA CYS A 179 -4.75 7.00 -12.43
C CYS A 179 -3.45 6.28 -12.73
N PHE A 180 -2.68 6.83 -13.66
CA PHE A 180 -1.38 6.35 -14.03
C PHE A 180 -0.32 7.17 -13.31
N ARG A 181 0.59 6.49 -12.62
CA ARG A 181 1.72 7.09 -11.92
C ARG A 181 3.02 6.58 -12.52
N VAL A 182 4.01 7.45 -12.64
CA VAL A 182 5.39 7.09 -12.97
C VAL A 182 6.31 7.64 -11.89
N THR A 183 7.26 6.84 -11.45
CA THR A 183 8.23 7.18 -10.40
C THR A 183 9.65 7.06 -10.95
N ASP A 184 10.52 8.01 -10.60
CA ASP A 184 11.95 7.99 -10.91
C ASP A 184 12.80 7.36 -9.78
N ARG A 185 14.09 7.18 -10.03
CA ARG A 185 15.04 6.62 -9.05
C ARG A 185 15.22 7.41 -7.75
N PHE A 186 14.81 8.67 -7.73
CA PHE A 186 14.82 9.54 -6.54
C PHE A 186 13.43 9.61 -5.89
N PHE A 187 12.53 8.74 -6.31
CA PHE A 187 11.14 8.67 -5.88
C PHE A 187 10.30 9.90 -6.26
N ALA A 188 10.78 10.72 -7.20
CA ALA A 188 9.98 11.79 -7.77
C ALA A 188 8.96 11.17 -8.71
N TYR A 189 7.70 11.56 -8.56
CA TYR A 189 6.61 10.99 -9.31
C TYR A 189 5.73 12.05 -9.95
N ASP A 190 5.07 11.65 -11.03
CA ASP A 190 3.97 12.37 -11.64
C ASP A 190 2.78 11.41 -11.77
N GLU A 191 1.57 11.94 -11.62
CA GLU A 191 0.34 11.16 -11.60
C GLU A 191 -0.73 11.85 -12.44
N LYS A 192 -1.41 11.07 -13.29
CA LYS A 192 -2.48 11.55 -14.13
C LYS A 192 -3.63 10.56 -14.18
N CYS A 193 -4.82 11.01 -13.81
CA CYS A 193 -6.04 10.23 -13.97
C CYS A 193 -6.47 10.22 -15.45
N VAL A 194 -6.51 9.04 -16.03
CA VAL A 194 -6.66 8.82 -17.48
C VAL A 194 -8.11 8.62 -17.89
N ALA A 195 -8.93 8.08 -16.99
CA ALA A 195 -10.34 7.81 -17.22
C ALA A 195 -11.09 7.71 -15.88
N THR A 196 -12.38 8.01 -15.91
CA THR A 196 -13.33 7.67 -14.85
C THR A 196 -14.24 6.58 -15.41
N VAL A 197 -14.12 5.37 -14.88
CA VAL A 197 -14.72 4.16 -15.46
C VAL A 197 -15.66 3.50 -14.47
N GLN A 198 -16.86 3.14 -14.92
CA GLN A 198 -17.79 2.34 -14.14
C GLN A 198 -17.81 0.90 -14.66
N VAL A 199 -17.55 -0.07 -13.79
CA VAL A 199 -17.75 -1.49 -14.12
C VAL A 199 -19.26 -1.75 -14.15
N ILE A 200 -19.75 -2.26 -15.27
CA ILE A 200 -21.17 -2.59 -15.45
C ILE A 200 -21.54 -3.65 -14.41
N ALA A 201 -22.63 -3.41 -13.68
CA ALA A 201 -23.12 -4.36 -12.70
C ALA A 201 -23.48 -5.68 -13.38
N PRO A 202 -22.80 -6.79 -13.04
CA PRO A 202 -23.09 -8.08 -13.65
C PRO A 202 -24.47 -8.57 -13.23
N THR A 203 -25.13 -9.32 -14.10
CA THR A 203 -26.31 -10.10 -13.69
C THR A 203 -25.89 -11.27 -12.81
N SER A 204 -26.73 -11.66 -11.84
CA SER A 204 -26.45 -12.79 -10.93
C SER A 204 -26.13 -14.08 -11.69
N LYS A 205 -26.66 -14.26 -12.91
CA LYS A 205 -26.34 -15.37 -13.80
C LYS A 205 -24.92 -15.29 -14.38
N GLN A 206 -24.46 -14.13 -14.85
CA GLN A 206 -23.10 -13.96 -15.38
C GLN A 206 -22.04 -14.23 -14.31
N ILE A 207 -22.30 -13.77 -13.08
CA ILE A 207 -21.41 -14.06 -11.94
C ILE A 207 -21.39 -15.57 -11.69
N TYR A 208 -22.57 -16.20 -11.59
CA TYR A 208 -22.69 -17.63 -11.35
C TYR A 208 -21.97 -18.46 -12.42
N ASP A 209 -22.22 -18.20 -13.71
CA ASP A 209 -21.63 -18.93 -14.81
C ASP A 209 -20.09 -18.82 -14.77
N LYS A 210 -19.54 -17.62 -14.54
CA LYS A 210 -18.08 -17.43 -14.47
C LYS A 210 -17.46 -18.10 -13.23
N LEU A 211 -18.06 -17.94 -12.06
CA LEU A 211 -17.58 -18.59 -10.84
C LEU A 211 -17.68 -20.12 -10.93
N GLN A 212 -18.74 -20.64 -11.56
CA GLN A 212 -18.92 -22.07 -11.78
C GLN A 212 -17.87 -22.62 -12.78
N THR A 213 -17.51 -21.86 -13.83
CA THR A 213 -16.42 -22.28 -14.73
C THR A 213 -15.06 -22.37 -14.04
N LEU A 214 -14.79 -21.50 -13.07
CA LEU A 214 -13.58 -21.55 -12.24
C LEU A 214 -13.59 -22.73 -11.28
N VAL A 215 -14.73 -23.02 -10.65
CA VAL A 215 -14.87 -24.12 -9.68
C VAL A 215 -14.84 -25.49 -10.35
N ASN A 216 -15.39 -25.62 -11.55
CA ASN A 216 -15.48 -26.88 -12.29
C ASN A 216 -14.18 -27.25 -13.00
N GLU A 217 -13.09 -26.49 -12.83
CA GLU A 217 -11.78 -26.71 -13.50
C GLU A 217 -11.88 -26.76 -15.04
N SER A 218 -13.00 -26.30 -15.61
CA SER A 218 -13.19 -26.17 -17.04
C SER A 218 -12.47 -24.92 -17.60
N ASP A 219 -12.14 -23.98 -16.72
CA ASP A 219 -11.36 -22.78 -16.99
C ASP A 219 -10.01 -22.91 -16.27
N ASN A 220 -8.97 -23.34 -17.00
CA ASN A 220 -7.61 -23.51 -16.47
C ASN A 220 -6.92 -22.16 -16.16
N LEU A 221 -7.59 -21.02 -16.39
CA LEU A 221 -7.03 -19.68 -16.24
C LEU A 221 -6.35 -19.48 -14.89
N LEU A 222 -6.94 -19.98 -13.81
CA LEU A 222 -6.37 -19.85 -12.47
C LEU A 222 -5.10 -20.68 -12.28
N GLU A 223 -5.09 -21.94 -12.74
CA GLU A 223 -3.87 -22.77 -12.69
C GLU A 223 -2.79 -22.22 -13.62
N GLU A 224 -3.19 -21.64 -14.76
CA GLU A 224 -2.28 -21.00 -15.70
C GLU A 224 -1.65 -19.75 -15.09
N ILE A 225 -2.44 -18.86 -14.46
CA ILE A 225 -1.94 -17.66 -13.77
C ILE A 225 -1.02 -18.04 -12.60
N LEU A 226 -1.37 -19.08 -11.84
CA LEU A 226 -0.51 -19.60 -10.78
C LEU A 226 0.80 -20.17 -11.35
N ARG A 227 0.77 -20.76 -12.55
CA ARG A 227 1.94 -21.31 -13.24
C ARG A 227 2.82 -20.21 -13.85
N THR A 228 2.23 -19.13 -14.37
CA THR A 228 3.00 -17.97 -14.87
C THR A 228 3.68 -17.25 -13.71
N GLY A 229 3.02 -17.19 -12.55
CA GLY A 229 3.52 -16.48 -11.38
C GLY A 229 3.66 -14.97 -11.62
N ASP A 230 2.97 -14.45 -12.65
CA ASP A 230 3.03 -13.03 -13.00
C ASP A 230 2.23 -12.21 -11.95
N PRO A 231 2.87 -11.27 -11.23
CA PRO A 231 2.20 -10.50 -10.19
C PRO A 231 1.01 -9.69 -10.69
N ASN A 232 1.03 -9.20 -11.93
CA ASN A 232 -0.07 -8.42 -12.50
C ASN A 232 -1.22 -9.32 -12.94
N GLU A 233 -0.95 -10.51 -13.48
CA GLU A 233 -2.01 -11.49 -13.77
C GLU A 233 -2.72 -11.92 -12.48
N ILE A 234 -1.96 -12.19 -11.41
CA ILE A 234 -2.52 -12.51 -10.09
C ILE A 234 -3.32 -11.33 -9.53
N ALA A 235 -2.79 -10.11 -9.57
CA ALA A 235 -3.49 -8.92 -9.07
C ALA A 235 -4.75 -8.60 -9.87
N ASN A 236 -4.74 -8.80 -11.19
CA ASN A 236 -5.92 -8.63 -12.05
C ASN A 236 -7.00 -9.65 -11.72
N MET A 237 -6.60 -10.91 -11.50
CA MET A 237 -7.51 -11.96 -11.06
C MET A 237 -8.16 -11.60 -9.71
N ILE A 238 -7.36 -11.19 -8.72
CA ILE A 238 -7.85 -10.76 -7.40
C ILE A 238 -8.79 -9.57 -7.52
N SER A 239 -8.38 -8.52 -8.24
CA SER A 239 -9.18 -7.31 -8.45
C SER A 239 -10.53 -7.63 -9.07
N SER A 240 -10.58 -8.61 -9.98
CA SER A 240 -11.82 -8.99 -10.66
C SER A 240 -12.76 -9.89 -9.85
N LEU A 241 -12.21 -10.80 -9.02
CA LEU A 241 -12.99 -11.83 -8.34
C LEU A 241 -13.33 -11.47 -6.89
N ALA A 242 -12.39 -10.91 -6.12
CA ALA A 242 -12.60 -10.67 -4.69
C ALA A 242 -13.75 -9.66 -4.42
N PRO A 243 -13.82 -8.48 -5.08
CA PRO A 243 -14.92 -7.55 -4.83
C PRO A 243 -16.30 -8.12 -5.19
N VAL A 244 -16.37 -8.93 -6.25
CA VAL A 244 -17.61 -9.60 -6.66
C VAL A 244 -18.04 -10.64 -5.63
N GLN A 245 -17.08 -11.45 -5.14
CA GLN A 245 -17.32 -12.43 -4.09
C GLN A 245 -17.80 -11.75 -2.81
N ALA A 246 -17.16 -10.67 -2.38
CA ALA A 246 -17.56 -9.90 -1.21
C ALA A 246 -19.02 -9.41 -1.34
N GLU A 247 -19.38 -8.76 -2.45
CA GLU A 247 -20.75 -8.29 -2.68
C GLU A 247 -21.80 -9.42 -2.70
N LEU A 248 -21.43 -10.63 -3.15
CA LEU A 248 -22.26 -11.83 -3.01
C LEU A 248 -22.44 -12.23 -1.54
N SER A 249 -21.36 -12.27 -0.75
CA SER A 249 -21.39 -12.64 0.68
C SER A 249 -22.27 -11.71 1.52
N TYR A 250 -22.31 -10.42 1.16
CA TYR A 250 -23.15 -9.41 1.82
C TYR A 250 -24.60 -9.40 1.32
N GLY A 251 -24.95 -10.24 0.34
CA GLY A 251 -26.31 -10.34 -0.20
C GLY A 251 -26.73 -9.13 -1.05
N HIS A 252 -25.78 -8.38 -1.59
CA HIS A 252 -26.06 -7.21 -2.41
C HIS A 252 -26.47 -7.54 -3.86
N PHE A 253 -26.35 -8.80 -4.28
CA PHE A 253 -26.91 -9.29 -5.54
C PHE A 253 -28.23 -10.02 -5.29
N GLU A 254 -29.32 -9.49 -5.84
CA GLU A 254 -30.66 -10.09 -5.75
C GLU A 254 -30.85 -11.22 -6.79
N GLY A 255 -31.59 -12.27 -6.43
CA GLY A 255 -32.05 -13.32 -7.35
C GLY A 255 -31.78 -14.77 -6.90
N GLU A 256 -32.42 -15.75 -7.55
CA GLU A 256 -32.23 -17.18 -7.28
C GLU A 256 -30.79 -17.67 -7.54
N ALA A 257 -30.04 -16.97 -8.41
CA ALA A 257 -28.64 -17.29 -8.70
C ALA A 257 -27.65 -16.87 -7.58
N SER A 258 -27.95 -15.84 -6.77
CA SER A 258 -27.13 -15.51 -5.59
C SER A 258 -27.31 -16.52 -4.45
N LYS A 259 -28.44 -17.23 -4.44
CA LYS A 259 -28.70 -18.38 -3.56
C LYS A 259 -28.11 -19.70 -4.09
N ALA A 260 -27.72 -19.75 -5.37
CA ALA A 260 -27.28 -20.96 -6.05
C ALA A 260 -25.77 -21.20 -6.00
N LEU A 261 -24.95 -20.17 -5.73
CA LEU A 261 -23.53 -20.39 -5.46
C LEU A 261 -23.44 -21.15 -4.14
N SER A 262 -23.05 -22.43 -4.20
CA SER A 262 -22.88 -23.19 -2.98
C SER A 262 -21.80 -22.52 -2.14
N HIS A 263 -22.01 -22.53 -0.83
CA HIS A 263 -21.01 -22.05 0.12
C HIS A 263 -19.65 -22.74 -0.07
N SER A 264 -19.63 -23.97 -0.62
CA SER A 264 -18.40 -24.68 -1.01
C SER A 264 -17.69 -24.06 -2.21
N SER A 265 -18.40 -23.56 -3.22
CA SER A 265 -17.82 -22.87 -4.38
C SER A 265 -17.17 -21.55 -3.97
N ALA A 266 -17.87 -20.76 -3.15
CA ALA A 266 -17.35 -19.49 -2.59
C ALA A 266 -16.01 -19.70 -1.86
N LYS A 267 -15.96 -20.70 -0.96
CA LYS A 267 -14.73 -21.05 -0.22
C LYS A 267 -13.59 -21.44 -1.13
N ARG A 268 -13.87 -22.26 -2.15
CA ARG A 268 -12.86 -22.73 -3.09
C ARG A 268 -12.23 -21.54 -3.82
N ILE A 269 -13.05 -20.59 -4.29
CA ILE A 269 -12.56 -19.38 -4.96
C ILE A 269 -11.70 -18.54 -4.02
N VAL A 270 -12.19 -18.22 -2.81
CA VAL A 270 -11.43 -17.40 -1.85
C VAL A 270 -10.12 -18.07 -1.45
N GLY A 271 -10.15 -19.38 -1.18
CA GLY A 271 -8.94 -20.14 -0.85
C GLY A 271 -7.90 -20.10 -1.97
N LEU A 272 -8.33 -20.24 -3.23
CA LEU A 272 -7.44 -20.14 -4.38
C LEU A 272 -6.86 -18.74 -4.57
N LEU A 273 -7.63 -17.69 -4.29
CA LEU A 273 -7.13 -16.31 -4.32
C LEU A 273 -6.07 -16.07 -3.24
N VAL A 274 -6.27 -16.61 -2.03
CA VAL A 274 -5.26 -16.56 -0.95
C VAL A 274 -4.00 -17.31 -1.38
N SER A 275 -4.12 -18.54 -1.87
CA SER A 275 -2.97 -19.32 -2.33
C SER A 275 -2.22 -18.64 -3.46
N ALA A 276 -2.91 -17.91 -4.36
CA ALA A 276 -2.26 -17.09 -5.39
C ALA A 276 -1.49 -15.91 -4.79
N LEU A 277 -2.13 -15.15 -3.89
CA LEU A 277 -1.51 -13.99 -3.26
C LEU A 277 -0.21 -14.35 -2.54
N VAL A 278 -0.17 -15.45 -1.80
CA VAL A 278 1.01 -15.80 -0.99
C VAL A 278 2.23 -16.23 -1.81
N THR A 279 2.06 -16.45 -3.12
CA THR A 279 3.19 -16.68 -4.04
C THR A 279 3.87 -15.39 -4.50
N LEU A 280 3.25 -14.23 -4.29
CA LEU A 280 3.80 -12.96 -4.73
C LEU A 280 5.05 -12.59 -3.92
N PRO A 281 6.18 -12.28 -4.58
CA PRO A 281 7.35 -11.78 -3.89
C PRO A 281 7.23 -10.28 -3.64
N ILE A 282 7.74 -9.82 -2.48
CA ILE A 282 7.90 -8.40 -2.17
C ILE A 282 9.35 -8.05 -2.46
N VAL A 283 9.61 -7.36 -3.56
CA VAL A 283 10.96 -7.06 -4.06
C VAL A 283 11.29 -5.56 -4.03
N ASP A 284 10.26 -4.72 -4.02
CA ASP A 284 10.36 -3.27 -4.07
C ASP A 284 9.09 -2.60 -3.50
N ALA A 285 9.07 -1.27 -3.48
CA ALA A 285 7.94 -0.47 -3.01
C ALA A 285 6.65 -0.77 -3.82
N GLY A 286 6.76 -0.91 -5.13
CA GLY A 286 5.62 -1.16 -6.01
C GLY A 286 4.93 -2.49 -5.71
N SER A 287 5.71 -3.57 -5.67
CA SER A 287 5.23 -4.91 -5.31
C SER A 287 4.65 -4.95 -3.90
N LEU A 288 5.21 -4.22 -2.93
CA LEU A 288 4.64 -4.07 -1.59
C LEU A 288 3.24 -3.44 -1.62
N VAL A 289 3.08 -2.28 -2.29
CA VAL A 289 1.81 -1.55 -2.32
C VAL A 289 0.73 -2.33 -3.09
N GLN A 290 1.10 -2.98 -4.21
CA GLN A 290 0.21 -3.84 -4.99
C GLN A 290 -0.24 -5.07 -4.20
N THR A 291 0.69 -5.72 -3.50
CA THR A 291 0.38 -6.91 -2.71
C THR A 291 -0.47 -6.56 -1.49
N ALA A 292 -0.19 -5.44 -0.81
CA ALA A 292 -1.03 -4.95 0.29
C ALA A 292 -2.46 -4.63 -0.19
N SER A 293 -2.60 -4.01 -1.36
CA SER A 293 -3.90 -3.73 -2.00
C SER A 293 -4.66 -5.01 -2.33
N SER A 294 -3.98 -6.00 -2.91
CA SER A 294 -4.55 -7.30 -3.25
C SER A 294 -4.97 -8.09 -2.00
N ALA A 295 -4.16 -8.05 -0.95
CA ALA A 295 -4.46 -8.67 0.34
C ALA A 295 -5.72 -8.06 0.97
N ALA A 296 -5.86 -6.73 0.97
CA ALA A 296 -7.04 -6.05 1.48
C ALA A 296 -8.30 -6.39 0.69
N MET A 297 -8.20 -6.51 -0.63
CA MET A 297 -9.31 -6.97 -1.48
C MET A 297 -9.72 -8.40 -1.14
N ILE A 298 -8.78 -9.34 -0.99
CA ILE A 298 -9.09 -10.72 -0.59
C ILE A 298 -9.71 -10.76 0.81
N ALA A 299 -9.18 -9.98 1.76
CA ALA A 299 -9.69 -9.93 3.12
C ALA A 299 -11.15 -9.48 3.18
N SER A 300 -11.61 -8.63 2.25
CA SER A 300 -13.03 -8.24 2.14
C SER A 300 -13.99 -9.43 1.93
N CYS A 301 -13.46 -10.58 1.47
CA CYS A 301 -14.17 -11.85 1.36
C CYS A 301 -14.10 -12.71 2.64
N GLY A 302 -13.67 -12.15 3.78
CA GLY A 302 -13.36 -12.90 5.01
C GLY A 302 -14.48 -13.81 5.51
N ARG A 303 -15.75 -13.47 5.23
CA ARG A 303 -16.93 -14.29 5.56
C ARG A 303 -16.93 -15.67 4.88
N ASP A 304 -16.42 -15.74 3.65
CA ASP A 304 -16.35 -16.97 2.85
C ASP A 304 -14.96 -17.62 2.86
N MET A 305 -13.99 -17.02 3.57
CA MET A 305 -12.62 -17.52 3.64
C MET A 305 -12.54 -18.73 4.59
N PRO A 306 -12.03 -19.89 4.14
CA PRO A 306 -11.88 -21.06 4.99
C PRO A 306 -10.76 -20.85 6.03
N GLY A 307 -10.86 -21.52 7.19
CA GLY A 307 -9.93 -21.30 8.31
C GLY A 307 -8.44 -21.48 7.97
N HIS A 308 -8.10 -22.47 7.14
CA HIS A 308 -6.70 -22.68 6.70
C HIS A 308 -6.18 -21.49 5.86
N SER A 309 -6.99 -20.94 4.95
CA SER A 309 -6.61 -19.77 4.16
C SER A 309 -6.53 -18.50 5.01
N GLN A 310 -7.35 -18.39 6.06
CA GLN A 310 -7.21 -17.30 7.04
C GLN A 310 -5.84 -17.35 7.74
N ILE A 311 -5.39 -18.54 8.13
CA ILE A 311 -4.05 -18.75 8.73
C ILE A 311 -2.95 -18.43 7.73
N GLU A 312 -3.08 -18.89 6.48
CA GLU A 312 -2.12 -18.64 5.41
C GLU A 312 -1.97 -17.15 5.13
N LEU A 313 -3.09 -16.43 5.04
CA LEU A 313 -3.10 -14.98 4.88
C LEU A 313 -2.47 -14.27 6.09
N ILE A 314 -2.79 -14.68 7.33
CA ILE A 314 -2.15 -14.13 8.54
C ILE A 314 -0.63 -14.31 8.51
N ASN A 315 -0.16 -15.51 8.18
CA ASN A 315 1.27 -15.77 8.10
C ASN A 315 1.93 -14.88 7.04
N TYR A 316 1.26 -14.70 5.91
CA TYR A 316 1.73 -13.82 4.85
C TYR A 316 1.74 -12.33 5.25
N LEU A 317 0.87 -11.89 6.17
CA LEU A 317 0.96 -10.53 6.73
C LEU A 317 2.25 -10.26 7.47
N SER A 318 2.85 -11.28 8.10
CA SER A 318 4.17 -11.12 8.72
C SER A 318 5.25 -10.84 7.67
N ILE A 319 5.14 -11.43 6.47
CA ILE A 319 6.02 -11.17 5.34
C ILE A 319 5.79 -9.76 4.79
N LEU A 320 4.52 -9.34 4.65
CA LEU A 320 4.19 -7.97 4.25
C LEU A 320 4.72 -6.92 5.24
N ALA A 321 4.63 -7.21 6.55
CA ALA A 321 5.15 -6.32 7.59
C ALA A 321 6.68 -6.24 7.57
N GLN A 322 7.37 -7.36 7.33
CA GLN A 322 8.83 -7.37 7.12
C GLN A 322 9.23 -6.62 5.85
N GLY A 323 8.48 -6.79 4.76
CA GLY A 323 8.69 -6.06 3.52
C GLY A 323 8.50 -4.56 3.71
N LEU A 324 7.51 -4.15 4.52
CA LEU A 324 7.31 -2.76 4.89
C LEU A 324 8.50 -2.20 5.68
N ASP A 325 9.01 -2.92 6.67
CA ASP A 325 10.21 -2.52 7.44
C ASP A 325 11.44 -2.36 6.53
N GLN A 326 11.63 -3.30 5.59
CA GLN A 326 12.74 -3.27 4.63
C GLN A 326 12.61 -2.16 3.58
N ALA A 327 11.37 -1.84 3.17
CA ALA A 327 11.09 -0.85 2.15
C ALA A 327 10.79 0.54 2.71
N ALA A 328 10.63 0.71 4.04
CA ALA A 328 10.24 1.97 4.66
C ALA A 328 11.18 3.12 4.30
N ASP A 329 12.49 2.87 4.29
CA ASP A 329 13.51 3.87 3.99
C ASP A 329 13.56 4.28 2.51
N SER A 330 12.98 3.46 1.62
CA SER A 330 13.00 3.63 0.16
C SER A 330 11.62 3.72 -0.47
N THR A 331 10.56 3.89 0.34
CA THR A 331 9.19 4.03 -0.15
C THR A 331 8.67 5.43 0.13
N PRO A 332 8.04 6.12 -0.85
CA PRO A 332 7.38 7.39 -0.62
C PRO A 332 6.41 7.33 0.57
N ARG A 333 6.36 8.39 1.39
CA ARG A 333 5.43 8.49 2.52
C ARG A 333 3.97 8.24 2.13
N ASP A 334 3.54 8.77 0.99
CA ASP A 334 2.18 8.57 0.46
C ASP A 334 1.85 7.08 0.22
N ASP A 335 2.84 6.33 -0.26
CA ASP A 335 2.70 4.90 -0.55
C ASP A 335 2.80 4.08 0.74
N LEU A 336 3.64 4.47 1.71
CA LEU A 336 3.63 3.90 3.06
C LEU A 336 2.28 4.09 3.74
N MET A 337 1.72 5.30 3.69
CA MET A 337 0.39 5.59 4.22
C MET A 337 -0.69 4.77 3.52
N ASN A 338 -0.56 4.55 2.21
CA ASN A 338 -1.45 3.67 1.48
C ASN A 338 -1.34 2.21 1.97
N VAL A 339 -0.13 1.67 2.13
CA VAL A 339 0.09 0.33 2.69
C VAL A 339 -0.55 0.22 4.07
N VAL A 340 -0.28 1.16 4.98
CA VAL A 340 -0.87 1.18 6.33
C VAL A 340 -2.40 1.19 6.29
N LYS A 341 -2.99 1.97 5.38
CA LYS A 341 -4.44 1.97 5.14
C LYS A 341 -4.93 0.60 4.67
N GLN A 342 -4.25 -0.05 3.73
CA GLN A 342 -4.62 -1.39 3.27
C GLN A 342 -4.52 -2.43 4.40
N PHE A 343 -3.46 -2.38 5.22
CA PHE A 343 -3.31 -3.24 6.40
C PHE A 343 -4.43 -3.05 7.42
N SER A 344 -4.86 -1.81 7.63
CA SER A 344 -5.97 -1.48 8.53
C SER A 344 -7.29 -2.04 8.01
N MET A 345 -7.58 -1.84 6.72
CA MET A 345 -8.78 -2.39 6.07
C MET A 345 -8.80 -3.91 6.10
N LEU A 346 -7.66 -4.53 5.77
CA LEU A 346 -7.48 -5.97 5.82
C LEU A 346 -7.79 -6.51 7.21
N SER A 347 -7.28 -5.85 8.25
CA SER A 347 -7.47 -6.29 9.63
C SER A 347 -8.93 -6.21 10.08
N ILE A 348 -9.64 -5.15 9.69
CA ILE A 348 -11.08 -4.99 9.93
C ILE A 348 -11.86 -6.13 9.27
N TYR A 349 -11.58 -6.42 8.00
CA TYR A 349 -12.29 -7.47 7.27
C TYR A 349 -11.96 -8.87 7.77
N MET A 350 -10.70 -9.13 8.13
CA MET A 350 -10.31 -10.40 8.74
C MET A 350 -11.00 -10.62 10.08
N PHE A 351 -11.10 -9.59 10.93
CA PHE A 351 -11.84 -9.67 12.19
C PHE A 351 -13.32 -10.00 11.98
N GLU A 352 -13.96 -9.38 10.98
CA GLU A 352 -15.33 -9.70 10.61
C GLU A 352 -15.46 -11.15 10.13
N GLY A 353 -14.54 -11.61 9.28
CA GLY A 353 -14.48 -12.99 8.80
C GLY A 353 -14.36 -14.00 9.95
N PHE A 354 -13.43 -13.76 10.88
CA PHE A 354 -13.26 -14.60 12.07
C PHE A 354 -14.50 -14.65 12.96
N ASN A 355 -15.17 -13.51 13.17
CA ASN A 355 -16.39 -13.47 13.97
C ASN A 355 -17.52 -14.27 13.32
N VAL A 356 -17.63 -14.24 11.98
CA VAL A 356 -18.56 -15.09 11.24
C VAL A 356 -18.19 -16.57 11.38
N GLN A 357 -16.91 -16.93 11.28
CA GLN A 357 -16.46 -18.31 11.53
C GLN A 357 -16.75 -18.80 12.95
N PHE A 358 -16.70 -17.90 13.93
CA PHE A 358 -16.99 -18.25 15.32
C PHE A 358 -18.49 -18.49 15.55
N THR A 359 -19.33 -17.63 14.96
CA THR A 359 -20.79 -17.65 15.17
C THR A 359 -21.50 -18.64 14.24
N SER A 360 -20.93 -18.93 13.08
CA SER A 360 -21.44 -19.86 12.08
C SER A 360 -20.27 -20.48 11.32
N PRO A 361 -19.54 -21.44 11.94
CA PRO A 361 -18.37 -22.05 11.34
C PRO A 361 -18.71 -22.69 10.00
N LEU A 362 -17.79 -22.55 9.05
CA LEU A 362 -17.94 -23.13 7.73
C LEU A 362 -17.94 -24.67 7.81
N PRO A 363 -18.81 -25.41 7.09
CA PRO A 363 -18.89 -26.87 7.17
C PRO A 363 -17.62 -27.70 6.83
N ILE A 364 -16.56 -27.08 6.30
CA ILE A 364 -15.25 -27.77 6.11
C ILE A 364 -14.42 -27.73 7.41
N ASP A 365 -14.72 -26.79 8.31
CA ASP A 365 -14.16 -26.67 9.64
C ASP A 365 -15.02 -27.39 10.72
N GLU A 366 -16.14 -28.02 10.31
CA GLU A 366 -16.99 -28.88 11.17
C GLU A 366 -16.35 -30.26 11.45
N ASP A 367 -15.41 -30.72 10.61
CA ASP A 367 -14.72 -32.01 10.79
C ASP A 367 -13.70 -31.98 11.95
N ILE A 368 -13.48 -30.81 12.58
CA ILE A 368 -12.94 -30.75 13.93
C ILE A 368 -14.12 -30.95 14.87
N SER A 369 -14.39 -32.22 15.15
CA SER A 369 -15.39 -32.64 16.11
C SER A 369 -15.35 -31.74 17.36
N LEU A 370 -16.48 -31.14 17.72
CA LEU A 370 -16.66 -30.45 19.01
C LEU A 370 -16.36 -31.37 20.22
N SER A 371 -16.19 -32.67 20.00
CA SER A 371 -15.71 -33.63 21.03
C SER A 371 -14.17 -33.74 21.13
N GLU A 372 -13.41 -33.15 20.19
CA GLU A 372 -11.95 -33.03 20.26
C GLU A 372 -11.50 -31.68 20.85
N VAL A 373 -12.44 -30.75 21.07
CA VAL A 373 -12.18 -29.53 21.83
C VAL A 373 -12.37 -29.88 23.30
N ASP A 374 -11.26 -30.09 24.00
CA ASP A 374 -11.26 -30.27 25.44
C ASP A 374 -11.74 -28.96 26.09
N TYR A 375 -12.99 -28.96 26.57
CA TYR A 375 -13.58 -27.82 27.28
C TYR A 375 -13.02 -27.70 28.71
N ASP A 376 -12.20 -28.66 29.16
CA ASP A 376 -11.40 -28.54 30.36
C ASP A 376 -10.14 -27.70 30.06
N ALA A 377 -10.34 -26.40 29.94
CA ALA A 377 -9.28 -25.43 30.19
C ALA A 377 -8.98 -25.40 31.70
N ASP A 378 -8.46 -26.50 32.23
CA ASP A 378 -7.73 -26.48 33.49
C ASP A 378 -6.43 -25.71 33.23
N ILE A 379 -6.30 -24.53 33.86
CA ILE A 379 -5.25 -23.54 33.61
C ILE A 379 -3.82 -24.09 33.83
N ASP A 380 -3.70 -25.25 34.48
CA ASP A 380 -2.43 -25.84 34.89
C ASP A 380 -2.02 -27.12 34.10
N GLY A 381 -2.76 -27.49 33.04
CA GLY A 381 -2.46 -28.67 32.20
C GLY A 381 -1.84 -28.33 30.84
N PRO A 382 -0.98 -29.19 30.25
CA PRO A 382 -0.39 -28.97 28.92
C PRO A 382 -1.40 -29.38 27.83
N GLY A 383 -2.51 -28.66 27.71
CA GLY A 383 -3.50 -28.80 26.64
C GLY A 383 -3.18 -27.87 25.46
N LYS A 384 -3.18 -28.40 24.22
CA LYS A 384 -2.80 -27.67 23.01
C LYS A 384 -3.78 -26.51 22.70
N PRO A 385 -3.36 -25.23 22.73
CA PRO A 385 -4.21 -24.10 22.39
C PRO A 385 -3.88 -23.65 20.96
N ILE A 386 -4.60 -24.12 19.94
CA ILE A 386 -4.36 -23.66 18.56
C ILE A 386 -5.36 -22.57 18.16
N LYS A 387 -6.65 -22.71 18.51
CA LYS A 387 -7.65 -21.66 18.21
C LYS A 387 -7.41 -20.39 19.02
N TYR A 388 -7.33 -20.46 20.35
CA TYR A 388 -7.14 -19.25 21.18
C TYR A 388 -5.81 -18.51 20.94
N HIS A 389 -4.75 -19.21 20.55
CA HIS A 389 -3.48 -18.56 20.23
C HIS A 389 -3.55 -17.70 18.96
N ILE A 390 -4.29 -18.12 17.94
CA ILE A 390 -4.44 -17.35 16.70
C ILE A 390 -5.24 -16.06 16.98
N TYR A 391 -6.34 -16.15 17.73
CA TYR A 391 -7.13 -14.98 18.12
C TYR A 391 -6.36 -14.03 19.04
N PHE A 392 -5.63 -14.56 20.02
CA PHE A 392 -4.83 -13.76 20.93
C PHE A 392 -3.65 -13.10 20.21
N SER A 393 -2.93 -13.84 19.36
CA SER A 393 -1.84 -13.29 18.54
C SER A 393 -2.32 -12.29 17.48
N PHE A 394 -3.49 -12.49 16.87
CA PHE A 394 -4.06 -11.54 15.90
C PHE A 394 -4.58 -10.27 16.60
N PHE A 395 -5.23 -10.40 17.76
CA PHE A 395 -5.62 -9.24 18.56
C PHE A 395 -4.40 -8.48 19.07
N PHE A 396 -3.33 -9.18 19.48
CA PHE A 396 -2.07 -8.55 19.87
C PHE A 396 -1.36 -7.91 18.67
N PHE A 397 -1.32 -8.56 17.51
CA PHE A 397 -0.74 -8.02 16.28
C PHE A 397 -1.53 -6.79 15.78
N PHE A 398 -2.87 -6.83 15.85
CA PHE A 398 -3.75 -5.70 15.55
C PHE A 398 -3.51 -4.55 16.52
N PHE A 399 -3.45 -4.83 17.82
CA PHE A 399 -3.17 -3.81 18.83
C PHE A 399 -1.75 -3.25 18.65
N PHE A 400 -0.76 -4.09 18.34
CA PHE A 400 0.63 -3.68 18.15
C PHE A 400 0.85 -2.89 16.87
N LEU A 401 0.26 -3.29 15.72
CA LEU A 401 0.31 -2.49 14.50
C LEU A 401 -0.43 -1.16 14.69
N PHE A 402 -1.63 -1.19 15.27
CA PHE A 402 -2.40 0.03 15.51
C PHE A 402 -1.65 0.98 16.45
N PHE A 403 -1.04 0.48 17.53
CA PHE A 403 -0.24 1.31 18.45
C PHE A 403 1.07 1.79 17.82
N PHE A 404 1.78 0.93 17.09
CA PHE A 404 3.07 1.26 16.50
C PHE A 404 2.91 2.31 15.39
N PHE A 405 1.92 2.17 14.52
CA PHE A 405 1.68 3.13 13.43
C PHE A 405 1.05 4.46 13.89
N PHE A 406 0.25 4.46 14.96
CA PHE A 406 -0.36 5.71 15.46
C PHE A 406 0.60 6.55 16.31
N PHE A 407 1.69 5.96 16.82
CA PHE A 407 2.67 6.64 17.68
C PHE A 407 4.05 6.87 17.05
N PHE A 408 4.44 6.11 16.02
CA PHE A 408 5.79 6.20 15.43
C PHE A 408 5.86 6.75 13.99
N PHE A 409 4.72 6.98 13.34
CA PHE A 409 4.58 7.69 12.06
C PHE A 409 3.56 8.82 12.18
#